data_AF-A0A8C9I631-F1
#
_entry.id   AF-A0A8C9I631-F1
#
_cell.length_a   1.000
_cell.length_b   1.000
_cell.length_c   1.000
_cell.angle_alpha   90.00
_cell.angle_beta   90.00
_cell.angle_gamma   90.00
#
_symmetry.space_group_name_H-M   'P 1'
#
loop_
_entity.id
_entity.type
_entity.pdbx_description
1 polymer ?
#
loop_
_entity_poly.entity_id
_entity_poly.type
_entity_poly.pdbx_seq_one_letter_code
_entity_poly.pdbx_strand_id
1 'polypeptide(L)'
;MPQAEGTVRAKIQRREPRVCCCCSALRPRYKRLVDNIFPEDPKDGLVKADMEKLTFYAVSAPEKLDRIGSYLAERLSRDVVRHRSGYVLIAMEALDQLLMACHSQSIKPFVESFLHMVAKLLESGEPKLQVLGTNSFVKFANIEEDTPSYHRRYDFFVSRFSAMCHSCHSDPEIRTEYVFFYFMIYSQ
;
A
#
# COMPACT_ATOMS: atom_id res chain seq x y z
N MET A 1 -7.72 40.72 -34.09
CA MET A 1 -8.96 39.98 -33.80
C MET A 1 -8.74 38.52 -34.20
N PRO A 2 -9.12 37.53 -33.37
CA PRO A 2 -8.24 36.97 -32.34
C PRO A 2 -8.07 35.43 -32.36
N GLN A 3 -7.01 34.99 -31.64
CA GLN A 3 -6.86 33.82 -30.74
C GLN A 3 -7.13 32.36 -31.16
N ALA A 4 -6.12 31.51 -30.93
CA ALA A 4 -6.11 30.40 -29.95
C ALA A 4 -4.76 29.64 -30.05
N GLU A 5 -3.79 29.89 -29.18
CA GLU A 5 -3.50 29.12 -27.95
C GLU A 5 -3.18 27.62 -28.19
N GLY A 6 -1.89 27.33 -28.37
CA GLY A 6 -1.32 25.99 -28.34
C GLY A 6 -0.47 25.80 -27.08
N THR A 7 -1.14 25.38 -26.01
CA THR A 7 -0.61 25.14 -24.67
C THR A 7 0.54 24.12 -24.64
N VAL A 8 1.69 24.61 -24.20
CA VAL A 8 2.74 23.99 -23.39
C VAL A 8 2.52 22.50 -23.03
N ARG A 9 3.29 21.59 -23.66
CA ARG A 9 3.50 20.23 -23.13
C ARG A 9 4.91 20.13 -22.56
N ALA A 10 5.07 20.62 -21.33
CA ALA A 10 6.24 20.36 -20.52
C ALA A 10 6.33 18.84 -20.24
N LYS A 11 7.27 18.15 -20.87
CA LYS A 11 7.68 16.81 -20.46
C LYS A 11 8.45 16.95 -19.15
N ILE A 12 7.74 16.85 -18.02
CA ILE A 12 8.35 16.69 -16.70
C ILE A 12 8.87 15.25 -16.63
N GLN A 13 10.03 15.01 -17.23
CA GLN A 13 10.85 13.85 -16.94
C GLN A 13 11.45 14.08 -15.56
N ARG A 14 10.79 13.58 -14.49
CA ARG A 14 11.40 13.50 -13.17
C ARG A 14 12.60 12.55 -13.24
N ARG A 15 13.79 13.10 -13.47
CA ARG A 15 15.06 12.41 -13.24
C ARG A 15 15.31 12.43 -11.72
N GLU A 16 15.25 11.27 -11.08
CA GLU A 16 15.68 11.13 -9.70
C GLU A 16 17.21 11.36 -9.61
N PRO A 17 17.69 12.19 -8.67
CA PRO A 17 19.12 12.33 -8.45
C PRO A 17 19.67 11.06 -7.80
N ARG A 18 20.75 10.53 -8.38
CA ARG A 18 21.58 9.47 -7.78
C ARG A 18 22.09 9.98 -6.42
N VAL A 19 21.56 9.45 -5.32
CA VAL A 19 21.92 9.87 -3.98
C VAL A 19 23.28 9.28 -3.59
N CYS A 20 24.24 10.19 -3.39
CA CYS A 20 25.56 9.98 -2.82
C CYS A 20 25.46 9.48 -1.36
N CYS A 21 26.34 8.56 -0.98
CA CYS A 21 26.30 7.72 0.22
C CYS A 21 26.69 8.42 1.55
N CYS A 22 26.54 9.75 1.69
CA CYS A 22 27.12 10.49 2.84
C CYS A 22 26.15 11.42 3.59
N CYS A 23 24.82 11.34 3.38
CA CYS A 23 23.87 12.32 3.95
C CYS A 23 22.68 11.70 4.71
N SER A 24 22.90 10.69 5.55
CA SER A 24 21.88 10.16 6.45
C SER A 24 21.30 11.23 7.41
N ALA A 25 22.07 12.28 7.73
CA ALA A 25 21.68 13.40 8.61
C ALA A 25 20.68 14.41 8.01
N LEU A 26 20.46 14.43 6.68
CA LEU A 26 19.49 15.32 6.01
C LEU A 26 18.17 14.62 5.67
N ARG A 27 18.05 13.31 5.88
CA ARG A 27 16.79 12.61 5.63
C ARG A 27 15.71 13.06 6.64
N PRO A 28 14.49 13.40 6.18
CA PRO A 28 13.37 13.69 7.07
C PRO A 28 13.14 12.57 8.10
N ARG A 29 12.81 12.95 9.34
CA ARG A 29 12.68 12.00 10.47
C ARG A 29 11.77 10.81 10.17
N TYR A 30 10.65 11.05 9.48
CA TYR A 30 9.69 9.98 9.13
C TYR A 30 10.30 8.92 8.21
N LYS A 31 11.18 9.30 7.27
CA LYS A 31 11.84 8.34 6.38
C LYS A 31 12.79 7.42 7.14
N ARG A 32 13.50 7.95 8.14
CA ARG A 32 14.39 7.15 8.99
C ARG A 32 13.61 6.13 9.83
N LEU A 33 12.49 6.56 10.41
CA LEU A 33 11.61 5.65 11.17
C LEU A 33 11.09 4.52 10.29
N VAL A 34 10.65 4.85 9.06
CA VAL A 34 10.23 3.83 8.09
C VAL A 34 11.40 2.97 7.62
N ASP A 35 12.60 3.51 7.45
CA ASP A 35 13.75 2.69 7.03
C ASP A 35 14.17 1.70 8.13
N ASN A 36 14.05 2.07 9.41
CA ASN A 36 14.43 1.23 10.55
C ASN A 36 13.53 0.01 10.76
N ILE A 37 12.27 0.04 10.30
CA ILE A 37 11.38 -1.12 10.42
C ILE A 37 11.76 -2.27 9.47
N PHE A 38 12.62 -2.00 8.47
CA PHE A 38 13.10 -3.01 7.53
C PHE A 38 14.46 -3.55 7.99
N PRO A 39 14.58 -4.86 8.29
CA PRO A 39 15.85 -5.49 8.61
C PRO A 39 16.77 -5.61 7.39
N GLU A 40 18.02 -6.01 7.63
CA GLU A 40 18.97 -6.33 6.55
C GLU A 40 18.55 -7.59 5.79
N ASP A 41 18.14 -8.66 6.48
CA ASP A 41 17.56 -9.87 5.87
C ASP A 41 16.02 -9.82 5.96
N PRO A 42 15.28 -9.91 4.84
CA PRO A 42 13.82 -9.91 4.87
C PRO A 42 13.20 -11.09 5.64
N LYS A 43 13.96 -12.14 5.95
CA LYS A 43 13.50 -13.28 6.77
C LYS A 43 13.34 -12.92 8.25
N ASP A 44 14.03 -11.89 8.73
CA ASP A 44 13.92 -11.43 10.12
C ASP A 44 12.57 -10.77 10.40
N GLY A 45 11.84 -10.42 9.34
CA GLY A 45 10.51 -9.85 9.42
C GLY A 45 10.49 -8.42 9.96
N LEU A 46 9.29 -7.91 10.24
CA LEU A 46 9.10 -6.55 10.71
C LEU A 46 9.72 -6.34 12.11
N VAL A 47 10.57 -5.32 12.25
CA VAL A 47 11.21 -4.98 13.53
C VAL A 47 10.18 -4.35 14.48
N LYS A 48 9.59 -5.16 15.36
CA LYS A 48 8.48 -4.76 16.25
C LYS A 48 8.75 -3.49 17.06
N ALA A 49 9.94 -3.37 17.67
CA ALA A 49 10.29 -2.21 18.49
C ALA A 49 10.35 -0.90 17.69
N ASP A 50 10.78 -0.94 16.43
CA ASP A 50 10.80 0.24 15.56
C ASP A 50 9.42 0.50 14.95
N MET A 51 8.62 -0.55 14.75
CA MET A 51 7.23 -0.44 14.34
C MET A 51 6.39 0.29 15.38
N GLU A 52 6.52 -0.06 16.66
CA GLU A 52 5.85 0.65 17.76
C GLU A 52 6.20 2.15 17.80
N LYS A 53 7.48 2.49 17.59
CA LYS A 53 7.92 3.89 17.48
C LYS A 53 7.31 4.60 16.28
N LEU A 54 7.22 3.91 15.13
CA LEU A 54 6.62 4.45 13.92
C LEU A 54 5.12 4.69 14.13
N THR A 55 4.41 3.73 14.73
CA THR A 55 2.99 3.84 15.08
C THR A 55 2.75 4.99 16.04
N PHE A 56 3.52 5.08 17.13
CA PHE A 56 3.40 6.19 18.08
C PHE A 56 3.62 7.55 17.38
N TYR A 57 4.62 7.63 16.51
CA TYR A 57 4.91 8.85 15.75
C TYR A 57 3.78 9.23 14.78
N ALA A 58 3.15 8.24 14.15
CA ALA A 58 2.04 8.45 13.22
C ALA A 58 0.76 8.88 13.95
N VAL A 59 0.41 8.21 15.06
CA VAL A 59 -0.76 8.54 15.90
C VAL A 59 -0.62 9.94 16.52
N SER A 60 0.59 10.31 16.95
CA SER A 60 0.85 11.62 17.55
C SER A 60 0.77 12.80 16.57
N ALA A 61 0.83 12.53 15.26
CA ALA A 61 0.94 13.56 14.23
C ALA A 61 0.32 13.08 12.90
N PRO A 62 -1.01 13.20 12.74
CA PRO A 62 -1.72 12.61 11.62
C PRO A 62 -1.32 13.15 10.25
N GLU A 63 -0.85 14.39 10.16
CA GLU A 63 -0.32 14.98 8.92
C GLU A 63 0.94 14.26 8.41
N LYS A 64 1.61 13.48 9.26
CA LYS A 64 2.80 12.71 8.92
C LYS A 64 2.44 11.30 8.46
N LEU A 65 1.28 10.78 8.87
CA LEU A 65 0.79 9.46 8.47
C LEU A 65 0.67 9.37 6.95
N ASP A 66 0.14 10.43 6.31
CA ASP A 66 0.06 10.53 4.84
C ASP A 66 1.45 10.41 4.17
N ARG A 67 2.45 11.12 4.70
CA ARG A 67 3.84 11.07 4.20
C ARG A 67 4.50 9.70 4.41
N ILE A 68 4.15 9.03 5.51
CA ILE A 68 4.60 7.67 5.81
C ILE A 68 3.97 6.70 4.80
N GLY A 69 2.66 6.76 4.59
CA GLY A 69 1.93 5.94 3.63
C GLY A 69 2.46 6.10 2.19
N SER A 70 2.65 7.34 1.74
CA SER A 70 3.23 7.63 0.42
C SER A 70 4.63 7.06 0.26
N TYR A 71 5.49 7.17 1.28
CA TYR A 71 6.85 6.65 1.21
C TYR A 71 6.89 5.11 1.24
N LEU A 72 6.00 4.47 2.00
CA LEU A 72 5.80 3.02 1.98
C LEU A 72 5.30 2.57 0.59
N ALA A 73 4.38 3.30 -0.04
CA ALA A 73 3.91 3.01 -1.39
C ALA A 73 5.00 3.07 -2.45
N GLU A 74 5.83 4.12 -2.42
CA GLU A 74 6.99 4.22 -3.30
C GLU A 74 7.97 3.06 -3.08
N ARG A 75 8.20 2.67 -1.82
CA ARG A 75 9.11 1.58 -1.46
C ARG A 75 8.59 0.23 -1.92
N LEU A 76 7.36 -0.12 -1.58
CA LEU A 76 6.68 -1.34 -2.02
C LEU A 76 6.67 -1.43 -3.54
N SER A 77 6.35 -0.33 -4.23
CA SER A 77 6.36 -0.29 -5.68
C SER A 77 7.73 -0.65 -6.27
N ARG A 78 8.83 -0.14 -5.68
CA ARG A 78 10.19 -0.49 -6.11
C ARG A 78 10.53 -1.95 -5.81
N ASP A 79 10.06 -2.49 -4.69
CA ASP A 79 10.36 -3.85 -4.27
C ASP A 79 9.60 -4.90 -5.06
N VAL A 80 8.35 -4.61 -5.47
CA VAL A 80 7.59 -5.43 -6.42
C VAL A 80 8.32 -5.53 -7.76
N VAL A 81 8.75 -4.40 -8.33
CA VAL A 81 9.47 -4.38 -9.63
C VAL A 81 10.83 -5.10 -9.55
N ARG A 82 11.45 -5.15 -8.37
CA ARG A 82 12.73 -5.84 -8.13
C ARG A 82 12.57 -7.30 -7.71
N HIS A 83 11.34 -7.83 -7.69
CA HIS A 83 11.03 -9.19 -7.24
C HIS A 83 11.54 -9.49 -5.81
N ARG A 84 11.44 -8.49 -4.94
CA ARG A 84 11.89 -8.55 -3.54
C ARG A 84 10.73 -8.82 -2.59
N SER A 85 10.04 -9.94 -2.78
CA SER A 85 8.76 -10.25 -2.12
C SER A 85 8.84 -10.25 -0.59
N GLY A 86 10.00 -10.61 -0.01
CA GLY A 86 10.20 -10.53 1.45
C GLY A 86 10.07 -9.12 2.03
N TYR A 87 10.62 -8.10 1.37
CA TYR A 87 10.44 -6.71 1.81
C TYR A 87 9.04 -6.18 1.50
N VAL A 88 8.36 -6.71 0.47
CA VAL A 88 6.96 -6.40 0.18
C VAL A 88 6.06 -6.88 1.31
N LEU A 89 6.30 -8.08 1.86
CA LEU A 89 5.58 -8.60 3.02
C LEU A 89 5.71 -7.67 4.24
N ILE A 90 6.94 -7.25 4.55
CA ILE A 90 7.21 -6.34 5.67
C ILE A 90 6.50 -4.99 5.49
N ALA A 91 6.52 -4.44 4.26
CA ALA A 91 5.84 -3.19 3.97
C ALA A 91 4.31 -3.29 4.16
N MET A 92 3.70 -4.38 3.70
CA MET A 92 2.26 -4.63 3.89
C MET A 92 1.90 -4.86 5.35
N GLU A 93 2.72 -5.61 6.10
CA GLU A 93 2.50 -5.82 7.53
C GLU A 93 2.56 -4.52 8.32
N ALA A 94 3.53 -3.64 8.01
CA ALA A 94 3.62 -2.32 8.62
C ALA A 94 2.40 -1.45 8.30
N LEU A 95 1.86 -1.54 7.08
CA LEU A 95 0.66 -0.81 6.67
C LEU A 95 -0.58 -1.29 7.40
N ASP A 96 -0.79 -2.60 7.49
CA ASP A 96 -1.89 -3.20 8.23
C ASP A 96 -1.86 -2.72 9.70
N GLN A 97 -0.68 -2.71 10.33
CA GLN A 97 -0.55 -2.24 11.72
C GLN A 97 -0.82 -0.75 11.88
N LEU A 98 -0.37 0.11 10.96
CA LEU A 98 -0.67 1.55 10.98
C LEU A 98 -2.16 1.81 10.77
N LEU A 99 -2.79 1.06 9.87
CA LEU A 99 -4.21 1.12 9.57
C LEU A 99 -5.04 0.77 10.81
N MET A 100 -4.67 -0.31 11.51
CA MET A 100 -5.33 -0.73 12.75
C MET A 100 -5.03 0.15 13.96
N ALA A 101 -3.97 0.95 13.94
CA ALA A 101 -3.61 1.82 15.06
C ALA A 101 -4.23 3.22 14.96
N CYS A 102 -4.65 3.63 13.76
CA CYS A 102 -5.21 4.95 13.49
C CYS A 102 -6.72 4.81 13.24
N HIS A 103 -7.57 5.57 13.95
CA HIS A 103 -9.03 5.48 13.83
C HIS A 103 -9.71 6.86 13.82
N SER A 104 -9.19 7.82 13.04
CA SER A 104 -9.78 9.16 12.96
C SER A 104 -9.90 9.65 11.52
N GLN A 105 -10.68 10.72 11.28
CA GLN A 105 -10.89 11.32 9.94
C GLN A 105 -9.58 11.63 9.17
N SER A 106 -8.47 11.77 9.89
CA SER A 106 -7.13 11.99 9.34
C SER A 106 -6.54 10.76 8.62
N ILE A 107 -7.14 9.57 8.75
CA ILE A 107 -6.69 8.35 8.07
C ILE A 107 -7.07 8.32 6.59
N LYS A 108 -8.03 9.13 6.13
CA LYS A 108 -8.57 9.06 4.77
C LYS A 108 -7.50 9.12 3.66
N PRO A 109 -6.52 10.04 3.68
CA PRO A 109 -5.43 10.07 2.69
C PRO A 109 -4.50 8.86 2.79
N PHE A 110 -4.28 8.35 4.01
CA PHE A 110 -3.47 7.16 4.24
C PHE A 110 -4.14 5.91 3.65
N VAL A 111 -5.47 5.79 3.77
CA VAL A 111 -6.24 4.71 3.13
C VAL A 111 -6.08 4.74 1.61
N GLU A 112 -5.98 5.91 0.98
CA GLU A 112 -5.72 5.98 -0.46
C GLU A 112 -4.35 5.41 -0.84
N SER A 113 -3.31 5.73 -0.06
CA SER A 113 -1.99 5.14 -0.24
C SER A 113 -2.04 3.61 -0.05
N PHE A 114 -2.75 3.13 0.98
CA PHE A 114 -2.96 1.71 1.23
C PHE A 114 -3.66 1.00 0.07
N LEU A 115 -4.82 1.49 -0.37
CA LEU A 115 -5.58 0.93 -1.48
C LEU A 115 -4.74 0.93 -2.78
N HIS A 116 -3.97 1.99 -3.04
CA HIS A 116 -3.07 2.03 -4.20
C HIS A 116 -2.03 0.89 -4.17
N MET A 117 -1.45 0.59 -3.00
CA MET A 117 -0.51 -0.51 -2.85
C MET A 117 -1.17 -1.87 -3.03
N VAL A 118 -2.35 -2.07 -2.42
CA VAL A 118 -3.14 -3.30 -2.60
C VAL A 118 -3.43 -3.51 -4.09
N ALA A 119 -3.92 -2.50 -4.79
CA ALA A 119 -4.20 -2.57 -6.22
C ALA A 119 -2.96 -3.02 -7.01
N LYS A 120 -1.79 -2.45 -6.70
CA LYS A 120 -0.52 -2.81 -7.33
C LYS A 120 -0.15 -4.28 -7.10
N LEU A 121 -0.40 -4.82 -5.91
CA LEU A 121 -0.16 -6.23 -5.61
C LEU A 121 -1.11 -7.15 -6.41
N LEU A 122 -2.38 -6.77 -6.54
CA LEU A 122 -3.37 -7.51 -7.33
C LEU A 122 -3.07 -7.50 -8.85
N GLU A 123 -2.42 -6.44 -9.33
CA GLU A 123 -1.96 -6.28 -10.72
C GLU A 123 -0.61 -6.98 -11.00
N SER A 124 0.16 -7.35 -9.98
CA SER A 124 1.51 -7.89 -10.14
C SER A 124 1.59 -9.23 -10.91
N GLY A 125 0.47 -9.96 -11.01
CA GLY A 125 0.41 -11.28 -11.63
C GLY A 125 1.12 -12.39 -10.85
N GLU A 126 1.73 -12.07 -9.69
CA GLU A 126 2.38 -13.04 -8.82
C GLU A 126 1.38 -13.54 -7.75
N PRO A 127 1.00 -14.83 -7.73
CA PRO A 127 -0.07 -15.32 -6.85
C PRO A 127 0.16 -15.01 -5.36
N LYS A 128 1.40 -15.11 -4.89
CA LYS A 128 1.76 -14.79 -3.51
C LYS A 128 1.49 -13.32 -3.14
N LEU A 129 1.75 -12.40 -4.07
CA LEU A 129 1.50 -10.98 -3.86
C LEU A 129 0.00 -10.67 -3.97
N GLN A 130 -0.72 -11.35 -4.87
CA GLN A 130 -2.17 -11.22 -4.99
C GLN A 130 -2.88 -11.68 -3.70
N VAL A 131 -2.50 -12.83 -3.15
CA VAL A 131 -3.03 -13.33 -1.86
C VAL A 131 -2.71 -12.34 -0.73
N LEU A 132 -1.48 -11.83 -0.66
CA LEU A 132 -1.10 -10.81 0.34
C LEU A 132 -1.98 -9.56 0.26
N GLY A 133 -2.13 -8.98 -0.94
CA GLY A 133 -2.95 -7.80 -1.15
C GLY A 133 -4.42 -8.06 -0.79
N THR A 134 -4.93 -9.23 -1.16
CA THR A 134 -6.31 -9.64 -0.85
C THR A 134 -6.53 -9.73 0.66
N ASN A 135 -5.63 -10.40 1.39
CA ASN A 135 -5.72 -10.54 2.84
C ASN A 135 -5.70 -9.18 3.55
N SER A 136 -4.84 -8.26 3.12
CA SER A 136 -4.83 -6.89 3.67
C SER A 136 -6.13 -6.14 3.36
N PHE A 137 -6.67 -6.25 2.15
CA PHE A 137 -7.94 -5.61 1.78
C PHE A 137 -9.11 -6.11 2.64
N VAL A 138 -9.14 -7.41 2.93
CA VAL A 138 -10.17 -8.05 3.75
C VAL A 138 -10.12 -7.55 5.19
N LYS A 139 -8.92 -7.44 5.77
CA LYS A 139 -8.74 -6.83 7.09
C LYS A 139 -9.29 -5.40 7.11
N PHE A 140 -8.97 -4.62 6.07
CA PHE A 140 -9.47 -3.25 5.93
C PHE A 140 -11.00 -3.17 5.82
N ALA A 141 -11.62 -4.03 4.98
CA ALA A 141 -13.06 -4.03 4.77
C ALA A 141 -13.87 -4.39 6.03
N ASN A 142 -13.26 -5.10 6.98
CA ASN A 142 -13.87 -5.48 8.26
C ASN A 142 -13.75 -4.40 9.35
N ILE A 143 -13.19 -3.22 9.07
CA ILE A 143 -13.13 -2.11 10.03
C ILE A 143 -14.46 -1.34 9.96
N GLU A 144 -15.38 -1.67 10.87
CA GLU A 144 -16.83 -1.34 10.85
C GLU A 144 -17.21 0.16 10.73
N GLU A 145 -16.30 1.11 11.00
CA GLU A 145 -16.65 2.54 11.12
C GLU A 145 -16.58 3.37 9.82
N ASP A 146 -15.97 2.88 8.74
CA ASP A 146 -15.57 3.74 7.62
C ASP A 146 -15.93 3.22 6.21
N THR A 147 -16.47 2.00 6.11
CA THR A 147 -16.80 1.28 4.86
C THR A 147 -17.66 2.07 3.86
N PRO A 148 -18.69 2.83 4.26
CA PRO A 148 -19.53 3.57 3.32
C PRO A 148 -18.77 4.62 2.49
N SER A 149 -17.72 5.21 3.06
CA SER A 149 -16.95 6.30 2.46
C SER A 149 -16.03 5.85 1.31
N TYR A 150 -15.76 4.54 1.20
CA TYR A 150 -14.79 4.00 0.24
C TYR A 150 -15.43 3.18 -0.89
N HIS A 151 -16.75 2.91 -0.87
CA HIS A 151 -17.43 2.07 -1.89
C HIS A 151 -17.11 2.45 -3.34
N ARG A 152 -17.12 3.74 -3.70
CA ARG A 152 -16.81 4.16 -5.09
C ARG A 152 -15.39 3.80 -5.55
N ARG A 153 -14.47 3.57 -4.62
CA ARG A 153 -13.09 3.14 -4.90
C ARG A 153 -13.00 1.61 -4.98
N TYR A 154 -14.03 0.87 -4.56
CA TYR A 154 -14.07 -0.59 -4.61
C TYR A 154 -14.39 -1.14 -5.98
N ASP A 155 -14.91 -0.34 -6.92
CA ASP A 155 -15.22 -0.79 -8.28
C ASP A 155 -14.03 -1.49 -8.96
N PHE A 156 -12.82 -0.92 -8.81
CA PHE A 156 -11.59 -1.54 -9.30
C PHE A 156 -11.33 -2.90 -8.63
N PHE A 157 -11.45 -2.95 -7.30
CA PHE A 157 -11.19 -4.16 -6.52
C PHE A 157 -12.19 -5.25 -6.84
N VAL A 158 -13.49 -4.94 -6.88
CA VAL A 158 -14.57 -5.86 -7.27
C VAL A 158 -14.32 -6.43 -8.66
N SER A 159 -14.01 -5.57 -9.64
CA SER A 159 -13.67 -6.01 -11.01
C SER A 159 -12.44 -6.91 -11.02
N ARG A 160 -11.39 -6.56 -10.27
CA ARG A 160 -10.15 -7.32 -10.23
C ARG A 160 -10.30 -8.66 -9.53
N PHE A 161 -10.99 -8.72 -8.39
CA PHE A 161 -11.30 -9.95 -7.68
C PHE A 161 -12.15 -10.88 -8.55
N SER A 162 -13.19 -10.36 -9.22
CA SER A 162 -13.98 -11.14 -10.17
C SER A 162 -13.11 -11.75 -11.29
N ALA A 163 -12.22 -10.95 -11.90
CA ALA A 163 -11.30 -11.45 -12.93
C ALA A 163 -10.36 -12.54 -12.40
N MET A 164 -9.87 -12.41 -11.16
CA MET A 164 -9.02 -13.43 -10.53
C MET A 164 -9.80 -14.72 -10.23
N CYS A 165 -11.07 -14.65 -9.80
CA CYS A 165 -11.95 -15.82 -9.62
C CYS A 165 -12.16 -16.62 -10.92
N HIS A 166 -12.16 -15.95 -12.07
CA HIS A 166 -12.35 -16.56 -13.38
C HIS A 166 -11.03 -16.97 -14.07
N SER A 167 -9.89 -16.48 -13.59
CA SER A 167 -8.59 -16.91 -14.09
C SER A 167 -8.37 -18.39 -13.75
N CYS A 168 -8.00 -19.21 -14.72
CA CYS A 168 -7.81 -20.65 -14.57
C CYS A 168 -6.55 -20.99 -13.75
N HIS A 169 -6.47 -20.51 -12.51
CA HIS A 169 -5.46 -20.96 -11.57
C HIS A 169 -5.75 -22.41 -11.21
N SER A 170 -4.76 -23.29 -11.36
CA SER A 170 -4.91 -24.74 -11.17
C SER A 170 -5.20 -25.14 -9.72
N ASP A 171 -5.08 -24.18 -8.80
CA ASP A 171 -5.20 -24.38 -7.36
C ASP A 171 -6.62 -24.03 -6.86
N PRO A 172 -7.43 -25.03 -6.47
CA PRO A 172 -8.80 -24.81 -6.01
C PRO A 172 -8.90 -24.08 -4.66
N GLU A 173 -7.84 -24.07 -3.84
CA GLU A 173 -7.84 -23.40 -2.52
C GLU A 173 -7.83 -21.88 -2.68
N ILE A 174 -6.92 -21.38 -3.53
CA ILE A 174 -6.81 -19.96 -3.89
C ILE A 174 -8.12 -19.44 -4.53
N ARG A 175 -8.77 -20.27 -5.36
CA ARG A 175 -10.06 -19.92 -5.98
C ARG A 175 -11.19 -19.81 -4.96
N THR A 176 -11.22 -20.67 -3.95
CA THR A 176 -12.24 -20.67 -2.90
C THR A 176 -12.12 -19.42 -2.02
N GLU A 177 -10.88 -19.01 -1.72
CA GLU A 177 -10.59 -17.74 -1.05
C GLU A 177 -11.14 -16.54 -1.82
N TYR A 178 -10.85 -16.40 -3.12
CA TYR A 178 -11.36 -15.28 -3.92
C TYR A 178 -12.89 -15.21 -3.99
N VAL A 179 -13.58 -16.35 -4.03
CA VAL A 179 -15.05 -16.41 -4.00
C VAL A 179 -15.58 -15.98 -2.63
N PHE A 180 -14.95 -16.41 -1.53
CA PHE A 180 -15.27 -15.93 -0.18
C PHE A 180 -15.12 -14.42 -0.07
N PHE A 181 -14.07 -13.86 -0.67
CA PHE A 181 -13.81 -12.42 -0.67
C PHE A 181 -14.81 -11.62 -1.50
N TYR A 182 -15.26 -12.15 -2.64
CA TYR A 182 -16.34 -11.56 -3.42
C TYR A 182 -17.66 -11.53 -2.64
N PHE A 183 -18.02 -12.62 -1.96
CA PHE A 183 -19.21 -12.68 -1.11
C PHE A 183 -19.13 -11.76 0.11
N MET A 184 -17.95 -11.60 0.71
CA MET A 184 -17.75 -10.70 1.85
C MET A 184 -17.91 -9.22 1.46
N ILE A 185 -17.45 -8.83 0.27
CA ILE A 185 -17.64 -7.45 -0.24
C ILE A 185 -19.11 -7.19 -0.63
N TYR A 186 -19.84 -8.19 -1.14
CA TYR A 186 -21.25 -8.04 -1.54
C TYR A 186 -22.24 -8.10 -0.37
N SER A 187 -21.84 -8.65 0.79
CA SER A 187 -22.68 -8.80 1.98
C SER A 187 -22.54 -7.65 3.01
N GLN A 188 -21.72 -6.64 2.71
CA GLN A 188 -21.50 -5.39 3.47
C GLN A 188 -22.04 -4.21 2.66
#